data_AF-A0A6N7IT71-F1
#
_entry.id   AF-A0A6N7IT71-F1
#
_cell.length_a   1.000
_cell.length_b   1.000
_cell.length_c   1.000
_cell.angle_alpha   90.00
_cell.angle_beta   90.00
_cell.angle_gamma   90.00
#
_symmetry.space_group_name_H-M   'P 1'
#
loop_
_entity.id
_entity.type
_entity.pdbx_description
1 polymer ?
#
loop_
_entity_poly.entity_id
_entity_poly.type
_entity_poly.pdbx_seq_one_letter_code
_entity_poly.pdbx_strand_id
1 'polypeptide(L)'
;MSVKMEVFSGNPPCPGCLEILKLCEAVAGEYGGEIDFKKYVGEEGLEKFNEYNMFCVPAVVINGYIKIEGVVPTRSTLLNALREGGLCLK
;
A
#
# COMPACT_ATOMS: atom_id res chain seq x y z
N MET A 1 8.71 12.08 10.53
CA MET A 1 8.12 12.21 9.18
C MET A 1 7.35 10.93 8.96
N SER A 2 6.03 10.99 8.88
CA SER A 2 5.22 9.78 8.72
C SER A 2 5.11 9.40 7.25
N VAL A 3 5.40 8.14 6.92
CA VAL A 3 5.28 7.57 5.58
C VAL A 3 3.82 7.20 5.35
N LYS A 4 3.17 7.82 4.37
CA LYS A 4 1.80 7.45 3.98
C LYS A 4 1.83 6.18 3.16
N MET A 5 1.05 5.19 3.56
CA MET A 5 0.91 3.93 2.85
C MET A 5 -0.54 3.73 2.46
N GLU A 6 -0.80 3.83 1.16
CA GLU A 6 -2.14 3.75 0.60
C GLU A 6 -2.24 2.43 -0.17
N VAL A 7 -3.12 1.55 0.29
CA VAL A 7 -3.38 0.25 -0.34
C VAL A 7 -4.71 0.31 -1.04
N PHE A 8 -4.71 -0.05 -2.32
CA PHE A 8 -5.90 -0.09 -3.15
C PHE A 8 -6.32 -1.54 -3.39
N SER A 9 -7.57 -1.84 -3.04
CA SER A 9 -8.19 -3.15 -3.23
C SER A 9 -9.40 -3.04 -4.16
N GLY A 10 -9.51 -4.01 -5.07
CA GLY A 10 -10.70 -4.17 -5.90
C GLY A 10 -11.92 -4.64 -5.12
N ASN A 11 -13.10 -4.41 -5.70
CA ASN A 11 -14.35 -5.05 -5.31
C ASN A 11 -14.78 -5.97 -6.48
N PRO A 12 -14.82 -7.31 -6.34
CA PRO A 12 -14.70 -8.10 -5.11
C PRO A 12 -13.26 -8.20 -4.56
N PRO A 13 -13.08 -8.34 -3.24
CA PRO A 13 -11.76 -8.49 -2.63
C PRO A 13 -11.17 -9.87 -2.98
N CYS A 14 -10.16 -9.87 -3.85
CA CYS A 14 -9.41 -11.08 -4.19
C CYS A 14 -8.56 -11.54 -2.99
N PRO A 15 -8.22 -12.85 -2.87
CA PRO A 15 -7.41 -13.38 -1.77
C PRO A 15 -6.08 -12.65 -1.58
N GLY A 16 -5.49 -12.14 -2.68
CA GLY A 16 -4.25 -11.34 -2.62
C GLY A 16 -4.39 -9.98 -1.91
N CYS A 17 -5.56 -9.34 -1.96
CA CYS A 17 -5.77 -8.06 -1.27
C CYS A 17 -5.77 -8.23 0.24
N LEU A 18 -6.40 -9.29 0.75
CA LEU A 18 -6.45 -9.63 2.17
C LEU A 18 -5.06 -9.93 2.75
N GLU A 19 -4.24 -10.67 2.01
CA GLU A 19 -2.85 -10.97 2.40
C GLU A 19 -1.99 -9.70 2.48
N ILE A 20 -2.10 -8.82 1.48
CA ILE A 20 -1.45 -7.50 1.48
C ILE A 20 -1.84 -6.67 2.71
N LEU A 21 -3.14 -6.64 3.02
CA LEU A 21 -3.69 -5.86 4.12
C LEU A 21 -3.09 -6.31 5.45
N LYS A 22 -3.09 -7.62 5.71
CA LYS A 22 -2.47 -8.20 6.90
C LYS A 22 -0.98 -7.89 6.99
N LEU A 23 -0.25 -8.01 5.88
CA LEU A 23 1.18 -7.70 5.84
C LEU A 23 1.44 -6.22 6.14
N CYS A 24 0.67 -5.32 5.53
CA CYS A 24 0.80 -3.87 5.76
C CYS A 24 0.42 -3.48 7.18
N GLU A 25 -0.65 -4.04 7.75
CA GLU A 25 -1.05 -3.80 9.14
C GLU A 25 0.00 -4.31 10.12
N ALA A 26 0.57 -5.51 9.90
CA ALA A 26 1.64 -6.04 10.74
C ALA A 26 2.88 -5.14 10.71
N VAL A 27 3.27 -4.67 9.52
CA VAL A 27 4.41 -3.78 9.33
C VAL A 27 4.13 -2.39 9.93
N ALA A 28 2.97 -1.80 9.69
CA ALA A 28 2.57 -0.53 10.29
C ALA A 28 2.55 -0.60 11.82
N GLY A 29 2.14 -1.74 12.39
CA GLY A 29 2.21 -2.03 13.82
C GLY A 29 3.65 -2.12 14.35
N GLU A 30 4.56 -2.76 13.61
CA GLU A 30 5.99 -2.79 13.97
C GLU A 30 6.63 -1.39 13.95
N TYR A 31 6.21 -0.51 13.05
CA TYR A 31 6.72 0.86 12.92
C TYR A 31 5.92 1.91 13.72
N GLY A 32 5.03 1.48 14.61
CA GLY A 32 4.61 2.25 15.79
C GLY A 32 4.13 3.69 15.59
N GLY A 33 3.50 4.02 14.45
CA GLY A 33 2.97 5.36 14.16
C GLY A 33 3.84 6.23 13.23
N GLU A 34 4.93 5.69 12.70
CA GLU A 34 5.65 6.32 11.59
C GLU A 34 5.00 6.02 10.22
N ILE A 35 4.04 5.09 10.15
CA ILE A 35 3.34 4.72 8.93
C ILE A 35 1.86 5.11 9.05
N ASP A 36 1.39 5.99 8.17
CA ASP A 36 -0.03 6.37 8.03
C ASP A 36 -0.69 5.41 7.02
N PHE A 37 -1.30 4.34 7.53
CA PHE A 37 -1.93 3.32 6.69
C PHE A 37 -3.35 3.72 6.30
N LYS A 38 -3.63 3.82 5.00
CA LYS A 38 -4.96 4.00 4.43
C LYS A 38 -5.27 2.89 3.45
N LYS A 39 -6.48 2.36 3.54
CA LYS A 39 -7.02 1.41 2.56
C LYS A 39 -8.13 2.07 1.77
N TYR A 40 -8.07 1.92 0.45
CA TYR A 40 -9.08 2.36 -0.50
C TYR A 40 -9.67 1.12 -1.16
N VAL A 41 -10.99 0.96 -1.09
CA VAL A 41 -11.68 -0.22 -1.63
C VAL A 41 -12.77 0.22 -2.59
N GLY A 42 -12.81 -0.36 -3.79
CA GLY A 42 -13.88 -0.10 -4.76
C GLY A 42 -13.92 1.35 -5.25
N GLU A 43 -15.10 1.98 -5.15
CA GLU A 43 -15.39 3.33 -5.70
C GLU A 43 -14.49 4.42 -5.10
N GLU A 44 -14.12 4.32 -3.83
CA GLU A 44 -13.18 5.26 -3.17
C GLU A 44 -11.76 5.17 -3.75
N GLY A 45 -11.39 3.99 -4.26
CA GLY A 45 -10.14 3.78 -4.97
C GLY A 45 -10.22 4.21 -6.43
N LEU A 46 -11.41 4.27 -7.02
CA LEU A 46 -11.63 4.52 -8.45
C LEU A 46 -11.24 5.95 -8.86
N GLU A 47 -11.54 6.95 -8.01
CA GLU A 47 -11.18 8.35 -8.24
C GLU A 47 -9.66 8.53 -8.24
N LYS A 48 -8.98 7.93 -7.26
CA LYS A 48 -7.52 7.87 -7.16
C LYS A 48 -6.91 7.01 -8.28
N PHE A 49 -7.54 5.93 -8.68
CA PHE A 49 -7.10 5.08 -9.80
C PHE A 49 -7.02 5.86 -11.10
N ASN A 50 -8.03 6.70 -11.36
CA ASN A 50 -8.07 7.56 -12.54
C ASN A 50 -7.03 8.70 -12.44
N GLU A 51 -6.89 9.31 -11.25
CA GLU A 51 -5.87 10.34 -10.98
C GLU A 51 -4.43 9.81 -11.16
N TYR A 52 -4.16 8.59 -10.70
CA TYR A 52 -2.85 7.93 -10.78
C TYR A 52 -2.64 7.08 -12.05
N ASN A 53 -3.62 7.03 -12.98
CA ASN A 53 -3.59 6.17 -14.18
C ASN A 53 -3.29 4.69 -13.87
N MET A 54 -3.76 4.18 -12.73
CA MET A 54 -3.60 2.77 -12.39
C MET A 54 -4.58 1.90 -13.17
N PHE A 55 -4.05 0.82 -13.76
CA PHE A 55 -4.85 -0.12 -14.54
C PHE A 55 -5.16 -1.44 -13.80
N CYS A 56 -4.49 -1.74 -12.68
CA CYS A 56 -4.59 -3.04 -12.03
C CYS A 56 -4.56 -2.97 -10.49
N VAL A 57 -5.53 -3.64 -9.86
CA VAL A 57 -5.56 -3.93 -8.42
C VAL A 57 -5.02 -5.35 -8.18
N PRO A 58 -4.33 -5.63 -7.05
CA PRO A 58 -4.03 -4.75 -5.92
C PRO A 58 -2.88 -3.77 -6.21
N ALA A 59 -2.94 -2.56 -5.66
CA ALA A 59 -1.87 -1.58 -5.78
C ALA A 59 -1.49 -0.97 -4.43
N VAL A 60 -0.21 -0.61 -4.28
CA VAL A 60 0.36 0.00 -3.09
C VAL A 60 1.11 1.26 -3.48
N VAL A 61 0.68 2.38 -2.91
CA VAL A 61 1.28 3.70 -3.05
C VAL A 61 1.93 4.08 -1.74
N ILE A 62 3.18 4.51 -1.79
CA ILE A 62 3.94 4.92 -0.61
C ILE A 62 4.37 6.37 -0.82
N ASN A 63 3.92 7.26 0.06
CA ASN A 63 4.25 8.69 0.04
C ASN A 63 3.90 9.37 -1.30
N GLY A 64 2.79 8.95 -1.93
CA GLY A 64 2.35 9.44 -3.24
C GLY A 64 3.11 8.87 -4.44
N TYR A 65 4.10 8.00 -4.23
CA TYR A 65 4.80 7.27 -5.28
C TYR A 65 4.23 5.85 -5.41
N ILE A 66 3.75 5.52 -6.60
CA ILE A 66 3.29 4.16 -6.94
C ILE A 66 4.51 3.24 -6.89
N LYS A 67 4.48 2.24 -6.00
CA LYS A 67 5.59 1.30 -5.84
C LYS A 67 5.27 -0.08 -6.40
N ILE A 68 4.01 -0.52 -6.30
CA ILE A 68 3.62 -1.89 -6.58
C ILE A 68 2.19 -1.90 -7.13
N GLU A 69 1.99 -2.54 -8.28
CA GLU A 69 0.70 -2.63 -8.96
C GLU A 69 0.51 -4.07 -9.50
N GLY A 70 -0.71 -4.61 -9.34
CA GLY A 70 -1.10 -5.93 -9.86
C GLY A 70 -0.47 -7.15 -9.17
N VAL A 71 0.27 -7.00 -8.07
CA VAL A 71 0.96 -8.12 -7.40
C VAL A 71 0.88 -8.04 -5.89
N VAL A 72 0.87 -9.21 -5.22
CA VAL A 72 1.08 -9.33 -3.77
C VAL A 72 2.58 -9.22 -3.50
N PRO A 73 3.09 -8.09 -2.96
CA PRO A 73 4.47 -7.98 -2.57
C PRO A 73 4.77 -8.88 -1.39
N THR A 74 5.99 -9.40 -1.37
CA THR A 74 6.49 -10.09 -0.19
C THR A 74 6.86 -9.09 0.91
N ARG A 75 6.98 -9.56 2.16
CA ARG A 75 7.40 -8.72 3.29
C ARG A 75 8.68 -7.93 2.98
N SER A 76 9.64 -8.55 2.30
CA SER A 76 10.89 -7.89 1.88
C SER A 76 10.69 -6.79 0.84
N THR A 77 9.82 -7.00 -0.16
CA THR A 77 9.49 -5.98 -1.16
C THR A 77 8.80 -4.78 -0.51
N LEU A 78 7.86 -5.04 0.42
CA LEU A 78 7.15 -3.99 1.15
C LEU A 78 8.10 -3.15 2.01
N LEU A 79 9.01 -3.79 2.75
CA LEU A 79 10.00 -3.12 3.59
C LEU A 79 10.99 -2.28 2.76
N ASN A 80 11.43 -2.79 1.60
CA ASN A 80 12.27 -2.02 0.69
C ASN A 80 11.51 -0.81 0.12
N ALA A 81 10.25 -1.01 -0.29
CA ALA A 81 9.43 0.07 -0.82
C ALA A 81 9.17 1.16 0.24
N LEU A 82 8.96 0.78 1.51
CA LEU A 82 8.86 1.72 2.64
C LEU A 82 10.18 2.47 2.88
N ARG A 83 11.33 1.76 2.87
CA ARG A 83 12.67 2.39 2.94
C ARG A 83 12.88 3.40 1.82
N GLU A 84 12.56 3.04 0.59
CA GLU A 84 12.66 3.94 -0.56
C GLU A 84 11.65 5.10 -0.50
N GLY A 85 10.48 4.88 0.11
CA GLY A 85 9.45 5.90 0.34
C GLY A 85 9.78 6.89 1.47
N GLY A 86 10.99 6.82 2.02
CA GLY A 86 11.49 7.75 3.02
C GLY A 86 11.30 7.28 4.46
N LEU A 87 11.00 6.00 4.70
CA LEU A 87 11.08 5.43 6.06
C LEU A 87 12.56 5.45 6.47
N CYS A 88 12.93 6.52 7.18
CA CYS A 88 14.28 6.71 7.68
C CYS A 88 14.47 5.76 8.87
N LEU A 89 14.92 4.52 8.59
CA LEU A 89 15.44 3.62 9.62
C LEU A 89 16.59 4.36 10.31
N LYS A 90 16.37 4.80 11.54
CA LYS A 90 17.45 5.19 12.44
C LYS A 90 18.19 3.95 12.93
#